data_AF-A0A849SAL7-F1
#
_entry.id   AF-A0A849SAL7-F1
#
_cell.length_a   1.000
_cell.length_b   1.000
_cell.length_c   1.000
_cell.angle_alpha   90.00
_cell.angle_beta   90.00
_cell.angle_gamma   90.00
#
_symmetry.space_group_name_H-M   'P 1'
#
loop_
_entity.id
_entity.type
_entity.pdbx_description
1 polymer ?
#
loop_
_entity_poly.entity_id
_entity_poly.type
_entity_poly.pdbx_seq_one_letter_code
_entity_poly.pdbx_strand_id
1 'polypeptide(L)'
;MKPKVIALLLSTTALPAIAADNDVYMLDEMVVTSTGLKHSSAKSARPVTVLSGDNLRSKVGNTVGETLGNELGITSQSFGAGVGAPVIRGQSGPRVRVLQNSLGNNDASALSPDHANAVNPIIAERIEVLRGPSTLLYGNGAIGGIVNVIDNRIPEQVPDKLLGGALEQRYDSAQTESSSALKLEGGKDHFAYHFDGFYRDQGNTHIGGQPIAEPEARATDPALAGAGELDNPDGLLRNSNARSKGGSAGMS
;
A
#
# COMPACT_ATOMS: atom_id res chain seq x y z
N MET A 1 -6.35 60.52 -25.60
CA MET A 1 -6.92 59.78 -24.45
C MET A 1 -5.75 59.25 -23.62
N LYS A 2 -5.59 59.71 -22.38
CA LYS A 2 -4.48 59.35 -21.48
C LYS A 2 -5.07 58.67 -20.23
N PRO A 3 -4.53 57.55 -19.73
CA PRO A 3 -5.12 56.87 -18.57
C PRO A 3 -4.79 57.63 -17.29
N LYS A 4 -5.80 57.80 -16.43
CA LYS A 4 -5.66 58.35 -15.07
C LYS A 4 -5.28 57.20 -14.14
N VAL A 5 -4.15 57.33 -13.44
CA VAL A 5 -3.73 56.42 -12.37
C VAL A 5 -4.27 56.96 -11.05
N ILE A 6 -5.10 56.17 -10.36
CA ILE A 6 -5.59 56.46 -9.00
C ILE A 6 -4.69 55.68 -8.05
N ALA A 7 -3.92 56.39 -7.23
CA ALA A 7 -3.08 55.82 -6.18
C ALA A 7 -3.91 55.71 -4.88
N LEU A 8 -4.13 54.49 -4.41
CA LEU A 8 -4.79 54.21 -3.14
C LEU A 8 -3.70 53.97 -2.07
N LEU A 9 -3.50 54.95 -1.17
CA LEU A 9 -2.64 54.80 0.00
C LEU A 9 -3.39 54.02 1.09
N LEU A 10 -2.97 52.77 1.35
CA LEU A 10 -3.43 51.98 2.49
C LEU A 10 -2.49 52.23 3.67
N SER A 11 -2.98 52.91 4.71
CA SER A 11 -2.27 53.09 5.98
C SER A 11 -2.30 51.80 6.79
N THR A 12 -1.16 51.18 7.02
CA THR A 12 -1.01 50.01 7.90
C THR A 12 -0.85 50.45 9.35
N THR A 13 -1.89 50.27 10.17
CA THR A 13 -1.78 50.36 11.63
C THR A 13 -1.23 49.04 12.16
N ALA A 14 -0.02 49.05 12.73
CA ALA A 14 0.58 47.90 13.39
C ALA A 14 -0.11 47.64 14.74
N LEU A 15 -0.77 46.50 14.87
CA LEU A 15 -1.21 45.95 16.17
C LEU A 15 -0.04 45.19 16.81
N PRO A 16 0.18 45.30 18.14
CA PRO A 16 1.18 44.49 18.81
C PRO A 16 0.72 43.03 18.82
N ALA A 17 1.56 42.13 18.32
CA ALA A 17 1.34 40.69 18.42
C ALA A 17 1.54 40.26 19.88
N ILE A 18 0.46 39.82 20.52
CA ILE A 18 0.56 39.01 21.74
C ILE A 18 1.11 37.66 21.30
N ALA A 19 2.35 37.37 21.69
CA ALA A 19 2.93 36.04 21.57
C ALA A 19 2.22 35.13 22.58
N ALA A 20 1.22 34.39 22.10
CA ALA A 20 0.74 33.22 22.82
C ALA A 20 1.86 32.18 22.78
N ASP A 21 2.31 31.76 23.96
CA ASP A 21 3.23 30.65 24.17
C ASP A 21 2.51 29.35 23.78
N ASN A 22 2.43 29.12 22.47
CA ASN A 22 1.88 27.89 21.91
C ASN A 22 3.00 26.86 21.91
N ASP A 23 3.22 26.23 23.07
CA ASP A 23 3.96 24.98 23.13
C ASP A 23 3.29 23.99 22.17
N VAL A 24 3.95 23.74 21.03
CA VAL A 24 3.50 22.75 20.06
C VAL A 24 3.77 21.38 20.67
N TYR A 25 2.78 20.85 21.39
CA TYR A 25 2.80 19.47 21.83
C TYR A 25 2.69 18.55 20.60
N MET A 26 3.82 18.04 20.15
CA MET A 26 3.87 16.88 19.25
C MET A 26 3.36 15.66 20.04
N LEU A 27 2.08 15.36 19.88
CA LEU A 27 1.47 14.15 20.43
C LEU A 27 1.94 12.95 19.60
N ASP A 28 2.34 11.88 20.28
CA ASP A 28 2.63 10.61 19.61
C ASP A 28 1.39 10.12 18.83
N GLU A 29 1.59 9.65 17.59
CA GLU A 29 0.53 9.06 16.77
C GLU A 29 -0.11 7.88 17.54
N MET A 30 -1.37 8.04 17.92
CA MET A 30 -2.16 7.01 18.58
C MET A 30 -3.12 6.40 17.56
N VAL A 31 -2.73 5.26 17.00
CA VAL A 31 -3.63 4.44 16.18
C VAL A 31 -4.66 3.79 17.11
N VAL A 32 -5.92 4.21 16.98
CA VAL A 32 -7.06 3.61 17.70
C VAL A 32 -7.67 2.56 16.79
N THR A 33 -7.83 1.34 17.28
CA THR A 33 -8.48 0.22 16.57
C THR A 33 -9.24 -0.63 17.56
N SER A 34 -10.39 -1.16 17.12
CA SER A 34 -11.31 -1.95 17.96
C SER A 34 -10.71 -3.28 18.48
N THR A 35 -9.59 -3.75 17.93
CA THR A 35 -8.91 -4.97 18.41
C THR A 35 -8.06 -4.67 19.66
N GLY A 36 -8.02 -5.59 20.62
CA GLY A 36 -7.41 -5.42 21.96
C GLY A 36 -5.88 -5.20 22.02
N LEU A 37 -5.25 -4.71 20.95
CA LEU A 37 -3.81 -4.47 20.82
C LEU A 37 -3.51 -2.97 20.72
N LYS A 38 -3.90 -2.23 21.75
CA LYS A 38 -3.55 -0.82 21.92
C LYS A 38 -2.10 -0.71 22.37
N HIS A 39 -1.17 -0.16 21.58
CA HIS A 39 0.00 0.58 22.08
C HIS A 39 0.63 1.37 20.91
N SER A 40 1.03 2.63 21.16
CA SER A 40 1.88 3.34 20.20
C SER A 40 3.18 2.53 20.01
N SER A 41 3.74 2.55 18.80
CA SER A 41 4.98 1.86 18.46
C SER A 41 6.11 2.18 19.45
N ALA A 42 6.07 3.34 20.09
CA ALA A 42 7.01 3.80 21.12
C ALA A 42 6.87 3.09 22.50
N LYS A 43 5.75 2.38 22.78
CA LYS A 43 5.50 1.70 24.06
C LYS A 43 5.13 0.23 23.93
N SER A 44 5.14 -0.35 22.73
CA SER A 44 4.81 -1.75 22.53
C SER A 44 6.03 -2.64 22.76
N ALA A 45 5.99 -3.50 23.78
CA ALA A 45 6.96 -4.59 23.96
C ALA A 45 6.82 -5.70 22.88
N ARG A 46 5.95 -5.50 21.88
CA ARG A 46 5.65 -6.46 20.82
C ARG A 46 6.32 -6.02 19.52
N PRO A 47 6.94 -6.93 18.75
CA PRO A 47 7.67 -6.60 17.53
C PRO A 47 6.72 -6.30 16.35
N VAL A 48 5.95 -5.23 16.44
CA VAL A 48 5.01 -4.77 15.41
C VAL A 48 5.62 -3.63 14.60
N THR A 49 5.58 -3.74 13.28
CA THR A 49 5.87 -2.61 12.37
C THR A 49 4.53 -2.08 11.86
N VAL A 50 4.35 -0.77 11.87
CA VAL A 50 3.16 -0.11 11.33
C VAL A 50 3.60 0.86 10.24
N LEU A 51 2.98 0.75 9.08
CA LEU A 51 3.17 1.63 7.94
C LEU A 51 1.86 2.36 7.64
N SER A 52 1.80 3.67 7.92
CA SER A 52 0.59 4.51 7.80
C SER A 52 0.88 5.85 7.12
N GLY A 53 -0.18 6.60 6.78
CA GLY A 53 -0.09 7.99 6.33
C GLY A 53 0.85 8.21 5.14
N ASP A 54 1.60 9.30 5.16
CA ASP A 54 2.53 9.66 4.07
C ASP A 54 3.64 8.63 3.87
N ASN A 55 4.07 7.95 4.94
CA ASN A 55 5.07 6.88 4.85
C ASN A 55 4.53 5.71 4.00
N LEU A 56 3.28 5.28 4.27
CA LEU A 56 2.60 4.30 3.42
C LEU A 56 2.45 4.83 1.99
N ARG A 57 1.91 6.03 1.80
CA ARG A 57 1.66 6.62 0.47
C ARG A 57 2.93 6.73 -0.38
N SER A 58 4.08 7.00 0.24
CA SER A 58 5.37 7.07 -0.47
C SER A 58 5.93 5.71 -0.91
N LYS A 59 5.47 4.62 -0.30
CA LYS A 59 5.97 3.25 -0.50
C LYS A 59 4.97 2.30 -1.15
N VAL A 60 3.71 2.70 -1.34
CA VAL A 60 2.69 1.86 -1.97
C VAL A 60 3.18 1.42 -3.35
N GLY A 61 3.37 0.11 -3.48
CA GLY A 61 3.60 -0.58 -4.75
C GLY A 61 2.32 -1.21 -5.29
N ASN A 62 2.46 -2.08 -6.28
CA ASN A 62 1.33 -2.74 -6.95
C ASN A 62 0.73 -3.85 -6.11
N THR A 63 1.55 -4.45 -5.25
CA THR A 63 1.21 -5.58 -4.40
C THR A 63 1.58 -5.30 -2.95
N VAL A 64 1.02 -6.07 -2.01
CA VAL A 64 1.37 -5.94 -0.59
C VAL A 64 2.82 -6.35 -0.34
N GLY A 65 3.32 -7.38 -1.01
CA GLY A 65 4.72 -7.79 -0.92
C GLY A 65 5.67 -6.69 -1.38
N GLU A 66 5.38 -6.02 -2.49
CA GLU A 66 6.18 -4.90 -2.98
C GLU A 66 6.13 -3.69 -2.04
N THR A 67 4.94 -3.33 -1.56
CA THR A 67 4.75 -2.21 -0.62
C THR A 67 5.58 -2.37 0.65
N LEU A 68 5.72 -3.61 1.14
CA LEU A 68 6.51 -3.94 2.32
C LEU A 68 7.95 -4.36 2.01
N GLY A 69 8.32 -4.50 0.74
CA GLY A 69 9.61 -5.08 0.34
C GLY A 69 10.84 -4.29 0.77
N ASN A 70 10.65 -3.01 1.14
CA ASN A 70 11.68 -2.12 1.66
C ASN A 70 11.69 -2.04 3.20
N GLU A 71 10.80 -2.77 3.88
CA GLU A 71 10.78 -2.84 5.34
C GLU A 71 11.78 -3.88 5.87
N LEU A 72 12.35 -3.60 7.05
CA LEU A 72 13.43 -4.41 7.59
C LEU A 72 13.01 -5.88 7.81
N GLY A 73 13.74 -6.79 7.16
CA GLY A 73 13.53 -8.23 7.27
C GLY A 73 12.30 -8.74 6.52
N ILE A 74 11.76 -7.92 5.62
CA ILE A 74 10.67 -8.26 4.71
C ILE A 74 11.19 -8.14 3.28
N THR A 75 10.89 -9.13 2.45
CA THR A 75 11.12 -9.08 1.00
C THR A 75 9.82 -9.42 0.27
N SER A 76 9.78 -9.20 -1.04
CA SER A 76 8.64 -9.59 -1.88
C SER A 76 8.97 -10.86 -2.65
N GLN A 77 8.07 -11.83 -2.62
CA GLN A 77 8.07 -12.97 -3.54
C GLN A 77 7.08 -12.65 -4.66
N SER A 78 7.61 -12.17 -5.79
CA SER A 78 6.81 -11.75 -6.94
C SER A 78 6.79 -12.78 -8.07
N PHE A 79 5.70 -12.75 -8.84
CA PHE A 79 5.51 -13.49 -10.09
C PHE A 79 5.07 -12.50 -11.18
N GLY A 80 5.93 -11.51 -11.43
CA GLY A 80 5.60 -10.33 -12.24
C GLY A 80 4.99 -9.19 -11.41
N ALA A 81 4.78 -8.03 -12.03
CA ALA A 81 4.38 -6.83 -11.30
C ALA A 81 2.94 -6.87 -10.74
N GLY A 82 2.08 -7.78 -11.21
CA GLY A 82 0.73 -7.99 -10.69
C GLY A 82 0.62 -8.92 -9.48
N VAL A 83 1.70 -9.62 -9.09
CA VAL A 83 1.69 -10.64 -8.05
C VAL A 83 2.90 -10.46 -7.13
N GLY A 84 2.69 -10.38 -5.82
CA GLY A 84 3.76 -10.14 -4.86
C GLY A 84 3.30 -10.39 -3.43
N ALA A 85 3.73 -11.52 -2.88
CA ALA A 85 3.45 -11.91 -1.50
C ALA A 85 4.60 -11.50 -0.57
N PRO A 86 4.31 -11.04 0.66
CA PRO A 86 5.35 -10.69 1.62
C PRO A 86 6.08 -11.94 2.14
N VAL A 87 7.41 -11.86 2.18
CA VAL A 87 8.29 -12.87 2.77
C VAL A 87 8.91 -12.26 4.02
N ILE A 88 8.69 -12.86 5.18
CA ILE A 88 9.21 -12.35 6.45
C ILE A 88 10.28 -13.31 6.95
N ARG A 89 11.53 -12.85 7.03
CA ARG A 89 12.68 -13.66 7.48
C ARG A 89 12.78 -15.01 6.73
N GLY A 90 12.56 -14.99 5.42
CA GLY A 90 12.59 -16.17 4.55
C GLY A 90 11.37 -17.08 4.64
N GLN A 91 10.33 -16.73 5.40
CA GLN A 91 9.07 -17.46 5.45
C GLN A 91 8.04 -16.83 4.52
N SER A 92 7.26 -17.65 3.79
CA SER A 92 6.19 -17.22 2.89
C SER A 92 5.03 -18.23 2.85
N GLY A 93 4.01 -17.96 2.03
CA GLY A 93 2.84 -18.83 1.84
C GLY A 93 2.06 -19.02 3.15
N PRO A 94 1.67 -20.24 3.54
CA PRO A 94 0.84 -20.47 4.75
C PRO A 94 1.48 -19.99 6.06
N ARG A 95 2.80 -19.77 6.05
CA ARG A 95 3.59 -19.33 7.22
C ARG A 95 3.56 -17.81 7.42
N VAL A 96 3.21 -17.04 6.38
CA VAL A 96 2.99 -15.59 6.47
C VAL A 96 1.59 -15.29 5.99
N ARG A 97 0.69 -14.94 6.91
CA ARG A 97 -0.72 -14.69 6.56
C ARG A 97 -0.92 -13.23 6.23
N VAL A 98 -1.61 -12.98 5.12
CA VAL A 98 -2.13 -11.66 4.77
C VAL A 98 -3.59 -11.59 5.20
N LEU A 99 -3.94 -10.52 5.92
CA LEU A 99 -5.27 -10.26 6.45
C LEU A 99 -5.78 -8.92 5.91
N GLN A 100 -7.10 -8.80 5.83
CA GLN A 100 -7.79 -7.54 5.60
C GLN A 100 -8.66 -7.23 6.81
N ASN A 101 -8.45 -6.09 7.46
CA ASN A 101 -9.21 -5.69 8.65
C ASN A 101 -9.27 -6.79 9.71
N SER A 102 -8.14 -7.45 9.98
CA SER A 102 -8.02 -8.56 10.93
C SER A 102 -8.71 -9.87 10.51
N LEU A 103 -9.30 -9.93 9.31
CA LEU A 103 -9.95 -11.11 8.76
C LEU A 103 -9.05 -11.81 7.73
N GLY A 104 -9.18 -13.14 7.64
CA GLY A 104 -8.44 -13.94 6.67
C GLY A 104 -8.76 -13.52 5.24
N ASN A 105 -7.72 -13.31 4.43
CA ASN A 105 -7.89 -13.05 3.01
C ASN A 105 -8.23 -14.39 2.31
N ASN A 106 -9.47 -14.56 1.88
CA ASN A 106 -9.97 -15.80 1.25
C ASN A 106 -9.53 -15.90 -0.22
N ASP A 107 -8.22 -15.87 -0.46
CA ASP A 107 -7.62 -15.96 -1.79
C ASP A 107 -6.79 -17.26 -1.94
N ALA A 108 -6.18 -17.43 -3.12
CA ALA A 108 -5.32 -18.57 -3.42
C ALA A 108 -3.82 -18.30 -3.19
N SER A 109 -3.46 -17.09 -2.73
CA SER A 109 -2.05 -16.66 -2.58
C SER A 109 -1.29 -17.44 -1.51
N ALA A 110 -2.01 -18.00 -0.53
CA ALA A 110 -1.43 -18.88 0.48
C ALA A 110 -1.10 -20.28 -0.07
N LEU A 111 -1.77 -20.71 -1.15
CA LEU A 111 -1.54 -22.02 -1.78
C LEU A 111 -0.40 -21.97 -2.78
N SER A 112 -0.33 -20.90 -3.57
CA SER A 112 0.70 -20.72 -4.59
C SER A 112 1.09 -19.25 -4.76
N PRO A 113 2.40 -18.96 -4.91
CA PRO A 113 2.89 -17.59 -5.01
C PRO A 113 2.62 -16.91 -6.37
N ASP A 114 2.06 -17.64 -7.34
CA ASP A 114 1.61 -17.09 -8.63
C ASP A 114 0.21 -16.46 -8.56
N HIS A 115 -0.48 -16.59 -7.42
CA HIS A 115 -1.76 -15.94 -7.17
C HIS A 115 -1.58 -14.64 -6.39
N ALA A 116 -2.15 -13.55 -6.92
CA ALA A 116 -2.14 -12.27 -6.24
C ALA A 116 -2.91 -12.33 -4.91
N ASN A 117 -2.43 -11.57 -3.92
CA ASN A 117 -3.22 -11.31 -2.72
C ASN A 117 -4.47 -10.52 -3.12
N ALA A 118 -5.64 -10.86 -2.59
CA ALA A 118 -6.88 -10.13 -2.89
C ALA A 118 -6.95 -8.73 -2.26
N VAL A 119 -6.05 -8.42 -1.32
CA VAL A 119 -5.93 -7.08 -0.71
C VAL A 119 -5.10 -6.14 -1.58
N ASN A 120 -5.49 -4.86 -1.63
CA ASN A 120 -4.73 -3.84 -2.36
C ASN A 120 -4.24 -2.73 -1.41
N PRO A 121 -2.93 -2.43 -1.39
CA PRO A 121 -2.36 -1.41 -0.51
C PRO A 121 -2.78 0.03 -0.87
N ILE A 122 -3.28 0.29 -2.10
CA ILE A 122 -3.63 1.66 -2.53
C ILE A 122 -4.81 2.25 -1.74
N ILE A 123 -5.73 1.42 -1.25
CA ILE A 123 -6.87 1.86 -0.43
C ILE A 123 -6.62 1.68 1.07
N ALA A 124 -5.45 1.19 1.46
CA ALA A 124 -5.12 0.94 2.86
C ALA A 124 -4.82 2.25 3.60
N GLU A 125 -5.36 2.39 4.81
CA GLU A 125 -4.99 3.47 5.71
C GLU A 125 -3.68 3.17 6.43
N ARG A 126 -3.48 1.90 6.77
CA ARG A 126 -2.22 1.40 7.30
C ARG A 126 -2.04 -0.09 7.04
N ILE A 127 -0.79 -0.53 7.14
CA ILE A 127 -0.40 -1.94 7.10
C ILE A 127 0.37 -2.26 8.38
N GLU A 128 -0.06 -3.30 9.09
CA GLU A 128 0.56 -3.76 10.32
C GLU A 128 1.26 -5.09 10.08
N VAL A 129 2.52 -5.21 10.49
CA VAL A 129 3.28 -6.45 10.42
C VAL A 129 3.54 -6.97 11.83
N LEU A 130 2.86 -8.05 12.18
CA LEU A 130 2.97 -8.71 13.47
C LEU A 130 3.90 -9.91 13.39
N ARG A 131 4.77 -10.05 14.39
CA ARG A 131 5.78 -11.12 14.46
C ARG A 131 5.74 -11.80 15.83
N GLY A 132 6.19 -13.06 15.87
CA GLY A 132 6.35 -13.82 17.11
C GLY A 132 5.02 -14.06 17.84
N PRO A 133 4.98 -14.02 19.19
CA PRO A 133 3.81 -14.42 19.97
C PRO A 133 2.51 -13.65 19.68
N SER A 134 2.62 -12.45 19.09
CA SER A 134 1.46 -11.64 18.72
C SER A 134 0.59 -12.27 17.62
N THR A 135 1.13 -13.21 16.84
CA THR A 135 0.39 -13.88 15.77
C THR A 135 -0.65 -14.88 16.28
N LEU A 136 -0.51 -15.34 17.53
CA LEU A 136 -1.42 -16.31 18.16
C LEU A 136 -2.87 -15.82 18.25
N LEU A 137 -3.08 -14.51 18.25
CA LEU A 137 -4.42 -13.89 18.27
C LEU A 137 -5.23 -14.17 17.01
N TYR A 138 -4.55 -14.49 15.90
CA TYR A 138 -5.15 -14.76 14.59
C TYR A 138 -5.09 -16.25 14.23
N GLY A 139 -4.83 -17.10 15.22
CA GLY A 139 -4.79 -18.54 15.10
C GLY A 139 -3.39 -19.13 14.92
N ASN A 140 -3.36 -20.45 14.67
CA ASN A 140 -2.15 -21.22 14.45
C ASN A 140 -1.64 -21.07 13.00
N GLY A 141 -0.34 -21.29 12.77
CA GLY A 141 0.23 -21.47 11.42
C GLY A 141 0.96 -20.26 10.83
N ALA A 142 0.71 -19.04 11.32
CA ALA A 142 1.42 -17.83 10.89
C ALA A 142 2.77 -17.65 11.63
N ILE A 143 3.65 -18.64 11.51
CA ILE A 143 4.93 -18.69 12.23
C ILE A 143 5.89 -17.60 11.76
N GLY A 144 5.88 -17.27 10.47
CA GLY A 144 6.70 -16.22 9.87
C GLY A 144 6.21 -14.81 10.21
N GLY A 145 4.90 -14.64 10.35
CA GLY A 145 4.28 -13.38 10.72
C GLY A 145 2.89 -13.20 10.11
N ILE A 146 2.30 -12.06 10.42
CA ILE A 146 1.01 -11.62 9.88
C ILE A 146 1.20 -10.24 9.29
N VAL A 147 0.64 -10.04 8.12
CA VAL A 147 0.51 -8.74 7.46
C VAL A 147 -0.96 -8.38 7.43
N ASN A 148 -1.36 -7.38 8.20
CA ASN A 148 -2.74 -6.93 8.33
C ASN A 148 -2.91 -5.60 7.59
N VAL A 149 -3.64 -5.63 6.48
CA VAL A 149 -3.97 -4.44 5.72
C VAL A 149 -5.27 -3.88 6.29
N ILE A 150 -5.20 -2.67 6.83
CA ILE A 150 -6.34 -1.99 7.42
C ILE A 150 -6.84 -0.91 6.48
N ASP A 151 -8.12 -0.99 6.14
CA ASP A 151 -8.86 0.06 5.44
C ASP A 151 -9.93 0.65 6.37
N ASN A 152 -10.63 1.69 5.89
CA ASN A 152 -11.71 2.35 6.64
C ASN A 152 -13.11 1.89 6.18
N ARG A 153 -13.24 0.67 5.66
CA ARG A 153 -14.52 0.19 5.10
C ARG A 153 -15.67 0.29 6.08
N ILE A 154 -15.41 0.04 7.36
CA ILE A 154 -16.36 0.27 8.45
C ILE A 154 -15.78 1.41 9.30
N PRO A 155 -16.32 2.64 9.21
CA PRO A 155 -15.80 3.75 9.97
C PRO A 155 -15.86 3.48 11.49
N GLU A 156 -14.74 3.64 12.19
CA GLU A 156 -14.72 3.49 13.66
C GLU A 156 -15.15 4.78 14.37
N GLN A 157 -15.10 5.91 13.68
CA GLN A 157 -15.44 7.23 14.21
C GLN A 157 -16.25 8.01 13.17
N VAL A 158 -17.16 8.86 13.64
CA VAL A 158 -17.92 9.76 12.77
C VAL A 158 -16.98 10.87 12.30
N PRO A 159 -16.74 11.02 10.97
CA PRO A 159 -15.89 12.08 10.47
C PRO A 159 -16.44 13.47 10.83
N ASP A 160 -15.55 14.42 11.13
CA ASP A 160 -15.93 15.81 11.45
C ASP A 160 -16.67 16.53 10.31
N LYS A 161 -16.52 16.01 9.09
CA LYS A 161 -17.08 16.59 7.87
C LYS A 161 -18.23 15.74 7.36
N LEU A 162 -19.29 16.40 6.92
CA LEU A 162 -20.41 15.78 6.22
C LEU A 162 -19.98 15.04 4.95
N LEU A 163 -18.91 15.52 4.31
CA LEU A 163 -18.28 14.90 3.15
C LEU A 163 -16.80 15.27 3.12
N GLY A 164 -15.97 14.25 3.01
CA GLY A 164 -14.53 14.29 2.79
C GLY A 164 -14.13 13.22 1.79
N GLY A 165 -12.87 13.24 1.37
CA GLY A 165 -12.38 12.26 0.42
C GLY A 165 -10.96 12.51 -0.02
N ALA A 166 -10.45 11.57 -0.79
CA ALA A 166 -9.13 11.61 -1.39
C ALA A 166 -9.20 11.05 -2.81
N LEU A 167 -8.40 11.61 -3.70
CA LEU A 167 -8.16 11.09 -5.04
C LEU A 167 -6.66 10.90 -5.19
N GLU A 168 -6.25 9.71 -5.60
CA GLU A 168 -4.87 9.35 -5.82
C GLU A 168 -4.71 8.85 -7.26
N GLN A 169 -3.75 9.40 -7.99
CA GLN A 169 -3.41 9.01 -9.36
C GLN A 169 -1.92 8.71 -9.43
N ARG A 170 -1.56 7.57 -10.02
CA ARG A 170 -0.18 7.15 -10.25
C ARG A 170 0.04 6.76 -11.70
N TYR A 171 1.26 7.00 -12.17
CA TYR A 171 1.76 6.54 -13.46
C TYR A 171 3.15 5.95 -13.27
N ASP A 172 3.41 4.81 -13.91
CA ASP A 172 4.74 4.20 -13.95
C ASP A 172 5.16 3.99 -15.40
N SER A 173 6.28 4.58 -15.82
CA SER A 173 6.78 4.43 -17.19
C SER A 173 7.41 3.08 -17.47
N ALA A 174 8.00 2.43 -16.47
CA ALA A 174 8.67 1.14 -16.63
C ALA A 174 7.65 0.03 -16.93
N GLN A 175 6.42 0.11 -16.45
CA GLN A 175 5.34 -0.83 -16.83
C GLN A 175 4.24 -0.20 -17.69
N THR A 176 4.37 1.07 -18.08
CA THR A 176 3.26 1.84 -18.71
C THR A 176 1.97 1.70 -17.90
N GLU A 177 2.09 1.85 -16.58
CA GLU A 177 0.98 1.73 -15.64
C GLU A 177 0.20 3.04 -15.52
N SER A 178 -1.11 2.91 -15.38
CA SER A 178 -1.97 3.93 -14.79
C SER A 178 -2.77 3.34 -13.63
N SER A 179 -2.72 3.99 -12.47
CA SER A 179 -3.52 3.61 -11.31
C SER A 179 -4.26 4.81 -10.73
N SER A 180 -5.51 4.58 -10.35
CA SER A 180 -6.42 5.56 -9.77
C SER A 180 -7.08 4.97 -8.53
N ALA A 181 -7.17 5.75 -7.46
CA ALA A 181 -7.97 5.41 -6.29
C ALA A 181 -8.78 6.62 -5.84
N LEU A 182 -10.03 6.38 -5.46
CA LEU A 182 -10.95 7.36 -4.92
C LEU A 182 -11.43 6.88 -3.56
N LYS A 183 -11.42 7.76 -2.57
CA LYS A 183 -12.05 7.58 -1.26
C LYS A 183 -13.04 8.71 -1.02
N LEU A 184 -14.23 8.38 -0.54
CA LEU A 184 -15.26 9.29 -0.10
C LEU A 184 -15.74 8.84 1.27
N GLU A 185 -15.73 9.74 2.24
CA GLU A 185 -16.12 9.43 3.61
C GLU A 185 -16.86 10.62 4.21
N GLY A 186 -17.73 10.37 5.16
CA GLY A 186 -18.45 11.44 5.83
C GLY A 186 -19.36 10.91 6.90
N GLY A 187 -19.94 11.81 7.67
CA GLY A 187 -20.85 11.43 8.72
C GLY A 187 -21.47 12.62 9.43
N LYS A 188 -22.47 12.32 10.24
CA LYS A 188 -23.11 13.28 11.14
C LYS A 188 -23.70 12.53 12.35
N ASP A 189 -23.54 13.11 13.53
CA ASP A 189 -24.10 12.61 14.79
C ASP A 189 -23.64 11.19 15.11
N HIS A 190 -24.48 10.17 14.87
CA HIS A 190 -24.20 8.75 15.11
C HIS A 190 -24.12 7.93 13.82
N PHE A 191 -23.97 8.59 12.67
CA PHE A 191 -23.91 7.93 11.37
C PHE A 191 -22.62 8.29 10.66
N ALA A 192 -21.89 7.27 10.21
CA ALA A 192 -20.73 7.41 9.35
C ALA A 192 -20.89 6.55 8.10
N TYR A 193 -20.32 7.00 6.98
CA TYR A 193 -20.28 6.27 5.74
C TYR A 193 -18.90 6.37 5.09
N HIS A 194 -18.53 5.33 4.36
CA HIS A 194 -17.31 5.23 3.59
C HIS A 194 -17.56 4.55 2.25
N PHE A 195 -16.94 5.07 1.20
CA PHE A 195 -16.91 4.50 -0.12
C PHE A 195 -15.50 4.64 -0.68
N ASP A 196 -14.93 3.55 -1.20
CA ASP A 196 -13.67 3.59 -1.92
C ASP A 196 -13.74 2.76 -3.20
N GLY A 197 -12.87 3.09 -4.14
CA GLY A 197 -12.67 2.32 -5.34
C GLY A 197 -11.29 2.57 -5.90
N PHE A 198 -10.73 1.56 -6.54
CA PHE A 198 -9.48 1.68 -7.25
C PHE A 198 -9.51 0.91 -8.57
N TYR A 199 -8.69 1.38 -9.49
CA TYR A 199 -8.42 0.75 -10.76
C TYR A 199 -6.93 0.88 -11.07
N ARG A 200 -6.33 -0.19 -11.57
CA ARG A 200 -4.95 -0.25 -12.04
C ARG A 200 -4.91 -1.07 -13.32
N ASP A 201 -4.26 -0.52 -14.34
CA ASP A 201 -3.92 -1.22 -15.57
C ASP A 201 -2.44 -0.98 -15.83
N GLN A 202 -1.69 -2.07 -15.99
CA GLN A 202 -0.25 -2.03 -16.27
C GLN A 202 0.04 -2.87 -17.51
N GLY A 203 0.89 -2.33 -18.36
CA GLY A 203 1.45 -3.04 -19.50
C GLY A 203 2.57 -4.00 -19.09
N ASN A 204 3.25 -4.52 -20.11
CA ASN A 204 4.43 -5.35 -19.90
C ASN A 204 5.61 -4.50 -19.37
N THR A 205 6.41 -5.09 -18.51
CA THR A 205 7.57 -4.47 -17.87
C THR A 205 8.68 -4.26 -18.89
N HIS A 206 9.19 -3.03 -18.98
CA HIS A 206 10.37 -2.70 -19.76
C HIS A 206 11.62 -3.10 -18.98
N ILE A 207 12.56 -3.74 -19.67
CA ILE A 207 13.83 -4.19 -19.12
C ILE A 207 14.97 -3.70 -20.00
N GLY A 208 16.16 -3.55 -19.43
CA GLY A 208 17.36 -3.19 -20.21
C GLY A 208 17.95 -4.43 -20.87
N GLY A 209 17.56 -4.71 -22.11
CA GLY A 209 18.07 -5.85 -22.89
C GLY A 209 17.10 -7.03 -22.94
N GLN A 210 17.67 -8.23 -23.15
CA GLN A 210 16.92 -9.47 -23.27
C GLN A 210 16.76 -10.18 -21.91
N PRO A 211 15.59 -10.81 -21.63
CA PRO A 211 15.39 -11.56 -20.38
C PRO A 211 16.35 -12.74 -20.21
N ILE A 212 16.75 -13.36 -21.32
CA ILE A 212 17.63 -14.53 -21.34
C ILE A 212 18.92 -14.16 -22.06
N ALA A 213 20.05 -14.32 -21.39
CA ALA A 213 21.36 -14.33 -22.02
C ALA A 213 21.53 -15.66 -22.76
N GLU A 214 20.93 -15.76 -23.95
CA GLU A 214 20.69 -17.03 -24.64
C GLU A 214 21.98 -17.81 -25.01
N PRO A 215 23.07 -17.17 -25.50
CA PRO A 215 24.32 -17.88 -25.76
C PRO A 215 24.87 -18.57 -24.52
N GLU A 216 24.86 -17.88 -23.38
CA GLU A 216 25.32 -18.40 -22.10
C GLU A 216 24.38 -19.48 -21.56
N ALA A 217 23.07 -19.23 -21.63
CA ALA A 217 22.05 -20.17 -21.17
C ALA A 217 22.13 -21.51 -21.93
N ARG A 218 22.29 -21.49 -23.25
CA ARG A 218 22.47 -22.70 -24.07
C ARG A 218 23.79 -23.43 -23.79
N ALA A 219 24.84 -22.71 -23.38
CA ALA A 219 26.11 -23.33 -23.00
C ALA A 219 26.03 -24.04 -21.64
N THR A 220 25.21 -23.54 -20.72
CA THR A 220 25.11 -24.07 -19.35
C THR A 220 23.93 -25.02 -19.12
N ASP A 221 22.85 -24.90 -19.90
CA ASP A 221 21.63 -25.70 -19.74
C ASP A 221 21.45 -26.67 -20.92
N PRO A 222 21.70 -27.98 -20.72
CA PRO A 222 21.48 -29.00 -21.74
C PRO A 222 20.05 -29.07 -22.25
N ALA A 223 19.05 -28.64 -21.47
CA ALA A 223 17.65 -28.60 -21.91
C ALA A 223 17.41 -27.58 -23.02
N LEU A 224 18.25 -26.54 -23.10
CA LEU A 224 18.19 -25.50 -24.13
C LEU A 224 19.02 -25.84 -25.37
N ALA A 225 19.90 -26.84 -25.33
CA ALA A 225 20.78 -27.19 -26.45
C ALA A 225 19.99 -27.66 -27.70
N GLY A 226 18.83 -28.29 -27.51
CA GLY A 226 17.93 -28.72 -28.59
C GLY A 226 16.63 -27.91 -28.68
N ALA A 227 16.45 -26.90 -27.82
CA ALA A 227 15.29 -26.04 -27.88
C ALA A 227 15.35 -25.16 -29.14
N GLY A 228 14.19 -24.94 -29.77
CA GLY A 228 14.05 -24.00 -30.88
C GLY A 228 14.34 -22.55 -30.46
N GLU A 229 13.95 -21.59 -31.29
CA GLU A 229 14.09 -20.17 -30.94
C GLU A 229 13.31 -19.86 -29.66
N LEU A 230 13.98 -19.27 -28.68
CA LEU A 230 13.39 -18.92 -27.39
C LEU A 230 12.58 -17.63 -27.53
N ASP A 231 11.49 -17.50 -26.78
CA ASP A 231 10.80 -16.22 -26.66
C ASP A 231 11.65 -15.27 -25.81
N ASN A 232 12.55 -14.54 -26.47
CA ASN A 232 13.54 -13.69 -25.84
C ASN A 232 13.51 -12.24 -26.36
N PRO A 233 12.37 -11.55 -26.17
CA PRO A 233 12.15 -10.20 -26.69
C PRO A 233 13.13 -9.21 -26.06
N ASP A 234 13.70 -8.32 -26.88
CA ASP A 234 14.55 -7.24 -26.39
C ASP A 234 13.70 -6.10 -25.80
N GLY A 235 14.11 -5.58 -24.64
CA GLY A 235 13.54 -4.40 -24.02
C GLY A 235 12.27 -4.62 -23.20
N LEU A 236 11.72 -5.85 -23.14
CA LEU A 236 10.40 -6.10 -22.55
C LEU A 236 10.29 -7.52 -21.94
N LEU A 237 9.63 -7.63 -20.80
CA LEU A 237 9.18 -8.90 -20.24
C LEU A 237 7.73 -9.19 -20.66
N ARG A 238 7.51 -10.10 -21.60
CA ARG A 238 6.16 -10.50 -22.05
C ARG A 238 5.36 -11.15 -20.92
N ASN A 239 4.03 -11.04 -21.02
CA ASN A 239 3.06 -11.58 -20.06
C ASN A 239 3.27 -11.11 -18.61
N SER A 240 3.88 -9.94 -18.43
CA SER A 240 4.03 -9.28 -17.13
C SER A 240 3.00 -8.16 -16.89
N ASN A 241 2.15 -7.92 -17.89
CA ASN A 241 0.98 -7.05 -17.77
C ASN A 241 -0.01 -7.60 -16.75
N ALA A 242 -0.73 -6.69 -16.09
CA ALA A 242 -1.71 -7.03 -15.06
C ALA A 242 -2.79 -5.96 -14.97
N ARG A 243 -3.93 -6.32 -14.39
CA ARG A 243 -5.04 -5.42 -14.13
C ARG A 243 -5.64 -5.75 -12.78
N SER A 244 -5.91 -4.70 -12.00
CA SER A 244 -6.57 -4.84 -10.71
C SER A 244 -7.65 -3.79 -10.56
N LYS A 245 -8.77 -4.18 -9.98
CA LYS A 245 -9.86 -3.27 -9.64
C LYS A 245 -10.55 -3.78 -8.40
N GLY A 246 -11.08 -2.86 -7.62
CA GLY A 246 -11.80 -3.19 -6.41
C GLY A 246 -12.40 -1.94 -5.81
N GLY A 247 -13.11 -2.13 -4.72
CA GLY A 247 -13.71 -1.05 -3.98
C GLY A 247 -14.52 -1.61 -2.83
N SER A 248 -14.95 -0.70 -1.98
CA SER A 248 -15.80 -1.04 -0.87
C SER A 248 -16.72 0.07 -0.46
N ALA A 249 -17.75 -0.30 0.27
CA ALA A 249 -18.71 0.60 0.85
C ALA A 249 -19.07 0.08 2.24
N GLY A 250 -19.27 0.99 3.18
CA GLY A 250 -19.77 0.64 4.49
C GLY A 250 -20.28 1.84 5.26
N MET A 251 -20.95 1.53 6.37
CA MET A 251 -21.55 2.51 7.26
C MET A 251 -21.55 1.97 8.69
N SER A 252 -21.55 2.88 9.67
CA SER A 252 -21.60 2.57 11.10
C SER A 252 -22.43 3.59 11.86
#